data_AF-A0A3P5YIP1-F1
#
_entry.id   AF-A0A3P5YIP1-F1
#
_cell.length_a   1.000
_cell.length_b   1.000
_cell.length_c   1.000
_cell.angle_alpha   90.00
_cell.angle_beta   90.00
_cell.angle_gamma   90.00
#
_symmetry.space_group_name_H-M   'P 1'
#
loop_
_entity.id
_entity.type
_entity.pdbx_description
1 polymer ?
#
loop_
_entity_poly.entity_id
_entity_poly.type
_entity_poly.pdbx_seq_one_letter_code
_entity_poly.pdbx_strand_id
1 'polypeptide(L)'
;MATGRSASMPSRLRQLLSGEGSIGPSIRLDAEPPPEIKSFIEKVIQSPLSDIAIPLSGFRWEYSKGNSHHWRPLFLHFDKYFKTFLSTRNDLLLSDKILEDEDPFPKYSLLQILRVMQIILENCPNKSTFDGLEHFKLLLASTDPEVLIAALETLSALVKISSSKLHRSGKLIGCGSVNSFLLSIAQGWGSKEEGLGLYSCVVANERNQEEGLTIFPSDLDNNHKEADFRIGSTVYFELRGHSAQSIHHGTSSASSSSSRVIQIPDLHLRKEDDLVLLKECIEHYNVPPDLRFSLLTRVRYAHAFRSSRICRSYSRICLLAFIVLVQSSDAQEELASFFANEPEYTNELIRIVRSEEPIPEPLELLPCLHWALSWLYTPPLMIEPGF
;
A
#
# COMPACT_ATOMS: atom_id res chain seq x y z
N MET A 1 71.52 -18.24 21.59
CA MET A 1 71.14 -17.18 20.63
C MET A 1 70.30 -17.80 19.51
N ALA A 2 69.06 -17.31 19.39
CA ALA A 2 68.01 -17.50 18.38
C ALA A 2 68.05 -18.69 17.40
N THR A 3 67.11 -19.63 17.56
CA THR A 3 66.62 -20.54 16.52
C THR A 3 65.38 -19.95 15.85
N GLY A 4 65.50 -19.50 14.60
CA GLY A 4 64.40 -18.99 13.78
C GLY A 4 63.67 -20.13 13.06
N ARG A 5 62.45 -20.44 13.51
CA ARG A 5 61.51 -21.32 12.80
C ARG A 5 60.97 -20.61 11.55
N SER A 6 61.34 -21.09 10.36
CA SER A 6 60.64 -20.76 9.11
C SER A 6 59.30 -21.51 9.10
N ALA A 7 58.23 -20.80 9.42
CA ALA A 7 56.86 -21.33 9.32
C ALA A 7 56.44 -21.33 7.85
N SER A 8 56.26 -22.53 7.29
CA SER A 8 55.62 -22.72 5.99
C SER A 8 54.21 -22.14 6.02
N MET A 9 53.94 -21.13 5.18
CA MET A 9 52.62 -20.52 5.04
C MET A 9 51.55 -21.56 4.67
N PRO A 10 50.40 -21.59 5.37
CA PRO A 10 49.31 -22.52 5.08
C PRO A 10 48.79 -22.35 3.66
N SER A 11 48.53 -23.47 2.97
CA SER A 11 48.04 -23.57 1.59
C SER A 11 46.79 -22.71 1.29
N ARG A 12 45.98 -22.39 2.30
CA ARG A 12 44.82 -21.49 2.18
C ARG A 12 45.17 -20.05 1.80
N LEU A 13 46.34 -19.54 2.20
CA LEU A 13 46.75 -18.17 1.85
C LEU A 13 47.33 -18.06 0.43
N ARG A 14 47.86 -19.16 -0.14
CA ARG A 14 48.20 -19.18 -1.58
C ARG A 14 46.95 -19.18 -2.45
N GLN A 15 45.89 -19.85 -2.00
CA GLN A 15 44.62 -19.91 -2.72
C GLN A 15 43.84 -18.57 -2.74
N LEU A 16 44.17 -17.64 -1.84
CA LEU A 16 43.63 -16.27 -1.84
C LEU A 16 44.42 -15.31 -2.77
N LEU A 17 45.66 -15.65 -3.11
CA LEU A 17 46.54 -14.83 -3.97
C LEU A 17 46.55 -15.30 -5.44
N SER A 18 46.18 -16.55 -5.69
CA SER A 18 45.88 -17.05 -7.03
C SER A 18 44.39 -16.86 -7.27
N GLY A 19 44.03 -15.81 -8.02
CA GLY A 19 42.66 -15.38 -8.31
C GLY A 19 41.81 -16.36 -9.13
N GLU A 20 41.60 -17.55 -8.60
CA GLU A 20 40.69 -18.59 -9.10
C GLU A 20 39.96 -19.20 -7.90
N GLY A 21 39.04 -18.42 -7.35
CA GLY A 21 38.04 -18.89 -6.39
C GLY A 21 36.68 -18.88 -7.08
N SER A 22 36.20 -20.05 -7.47
CA SER A 22 34.83 -20.28 -7.94
C SER A 22 33.83 -19.86 -6.86
N ILE A 23 33.28 -18.65 -6.99
CA ILE A 23 32.13 -18.19 -6.22
C ILE A 23 30.90 -18.55 -7.06
N GLY A 24 30.01 -19.39 -6.51
CA GLY A 24 28.71 -19.72 -7.11
C GLY A 24 27.94 -18.47 -7.56
N PRO A 25 26.88 -18.60 -8.40
CA PRO A 25 26.42 -17.54 -9.30
C PRO A 25 26.11 -16.26 -8.53
N SER A 26 27.12 -15.41 -8.43
CA SER A 26 26.98 -14.04 -8.00
C SER A 26 26.41 -13.36 -9.22
N ILE A 27 25.13 -13.02 -9.15
CA ILE A 27 24.48 -12.17 -10.15
C ILE A 27 25.32 -10.90 -10.19
N ARG A 28 26.15 -10.76 -11.22
CA ARG A 28 26.90 -9.53 -11.47
C ARG A 28 25.86 -8.43 -11.65
N LEU A 29 25.93 -7.41 -10.80
CA LEU A 29 24.98 -6.28 -10.80
C LEU A 29 24.91 -5.60 -12.17
N ASP A 30 26.00 -5.66 -12.94
CA ASP A 30 26.19 -5.06 -14.27
C ASP A 30 26.21 -6.08 -15.41
N ALA A 31 25.66 -7.28 -15.24
CA ALA A 31 25.51 -8.21 -16.35
C ALA A 31 24.54 -7.66 -17.42
N GLU A 32 24.85 -7.85 -18.70
CA GLU A 32 23.93 -7.48 -19.77
C GLU A 32 22.63 -8.29 -19.62
N PRO A 33 21.44 -7.67 -19.80
CA PRO A 33 20.18 -8.39 -19.70
C PRO A 33 20.14 -9.55 -20.70
N PRO A 34 19.61 -10.73 -20.30
CA PRO A 34 19.34 -11.83 -21.21
C PRO A 34 18.60 -11.35 -22.46
N PRO A 35 18.89 -11.92 -23.65
CA PRO A 35 18.35 -11.44 -24.93
C PRO A 35 16.81 -11.47 -24.96
N GLU A 36 16.19 -12.43 -24.29
CA GLU A 36 14.72 -12.53 -24.18
C GLU A 36 14.12 -11.39 -23.35
N ILE A 37 14.79 -10.95 -22.28
CA ILE A 37 14.37 -9.78 -21.49
C ILE A 37 14.57 -8.51 -22.32
N LYS A 38 15.74 -8.37 -22.97
CA LYS A 38 16.07 -7.21 -23.79
C LYS A 38 15.08 -7.01 -24.95
N SER A 39 14.76 -8.08 -25.69
CA SER A 39 13.81 -8.04 -26.80
C SER A 39 12.38 -7.70 -26.35
N PHE A 40 11.94 -8.22 -25.19
CA PHE A 40 10.64 -7.85 -24.62
C PHE A 40 10.60 -6.35 -24.26
N ILE A 41 11.63 -5.85 -23.58
CA ILE A 41 11.72 -4.44 -23.19
C ILE A 41 11.72 -3.53 -24.42
N GLU A 42 12.52 -3.85 -25.44
CA GLU A 42 12.58 -3.10 -26.69
C GLU A 42 11.22 -3.08 -27.40
N LYS A 43 10.50 -4.20 -27.45
CA LYS A 43 9.15 -4.29 -28.01
C LYS A 43 8.17 -3.35 -27.29
N VAL A 44 8.21 -3.31 -25.96
CA VAL A 44 7.34 -2.41 -25.18
C VAL A 44 7.71 -0.95 -25.44
N ILE A 45 9.01 -0.61 -25.39
CA ILE A 45 9.48 0.77 -25.58
C ILE A 45 9.17 1.32 -26.98
N GLN A 46 9.21 0.47 -28.01
CA GLN A 46 8.87 0.84 -29.39
C GLN A 46 7.37 1.02 -29.62
N SER A 47 6.53 0.51 -28.72
CA SER A 47 5.08 0.66 -28.83
C SER A 47 4.67 2.09 -28.43
N PRO A 48 3.64 2.69 -29.08
CA PRO A 48 3.07 3.95 -28.63
C PRO A 48 2.60 3.85 -27.17
N LEU A 49 2.75 4.92 -26.40
CA LEU A 49 2.35 4.89 -24.98
C LEU A 49 0.84 4.62 -24.79
N SER A 50 -0.01 5.07 -25.72
CA SER A 50 -1.45 4.78 -25.71
C SER A 50 -1.75 3.27 -25.81
N ASP A 51 -0.89 2.53 -26.51
CA ASP A 51 -1.08 1.11 -26.84
C ASP A 51 -0.17 0.21 -26.01
N ILE A 52 0.45 0.75 -24.96
CA ILE A 52 1.39 0.02 -24.09
C ILE A 52 0.78 -1.27 -23.51
N ALA A 53 -0.54 -1.33 -23.35
CA ALA A 53 -1.25 -2.49 -22.86
C ALA A 53 -1.11 -3.72 -23.78
N ILE A 54 -0.99 -3.52 -25.10
CA ILE A 54 -0.93 -4.60 -26.09
C ILE A 54 0.26 -5.52 -25.85
N PRO A 55 1.52 -5.04 -25.85
CA PRO A 55 2.67 -5.90 -25.58
C PRO A 55 2.71 -6.42 -24.14
N LEU A 56 2.12 -5.70 -23.17
CA LEU A 56 2.08 -6.13 -21.77
C LEU A 56 1.05 -7.23 -21.50
N SER A 57 -0.05 -7.28 -22.25
CA SER A 57 -1.18 -8.18 -22.02
C SER A 57 -0.79 -9.65 -21.97
N GLY A 58 0.15 -10.07 -22.82
CA GLY A 58 0.67 -11.44 -22.89
C GLY A 58 1.87 -11.73 -22.00
N PHE A 59 2.35 -10.76 -21.21
CA PHE A 59 3.54 -10.97 -20.37
C PHE A 59 3.30 -12.03 -19.30
N ARG A 60 4.20 -13.02 -19.25
CA ARG A 60 4.29 -14.04 -18.21
C ARG A 60 5.74 -14.16 -17.76
N TRP A 61 5.94 -14.52 -16.50
CA TRP A 61 7.28 -14.76 -16.00
C TRP A 61 7.78 -16.12 -16.47
N GLU A 62 8.64 -16.12 -17.48
CA GLU A 62 9.26 -17.32 -18.06
C GLU A 62 10.77 -17.38 -17.79
N TYR A 63 11.28 -16.40 -17.03
CA TYR A 63 12.70 -16.24 -16.77
C TYR A 63 13.13 -17.01 -15.52
N SER A 64 14.41 -17.39 -15.47
CA SER A 64 15.03 -17.86 -14.22
C SER A 64 15.16 -16.70 -13.21
N LYS A 65 15.84 -16.93 -12.07
CA LYS A 65 15.98 -15.93 -10.99
C LYS A 65 16.32 -14.53 -11.53
N GLY A 66 15.37 -13.61 -11.39
CA GLY A 66 15.43 -12.29 -12.03
C GLY A 66 16.48 -11.37 -11.40
N ASN A 67 17.02 -10.46 -12.21
CA ASN A 67 17.81 -9.32 -11.73
C ASN A 67 17.00 -8.03 -11.97
N SER A 68 16.64 -7.31 -10.90
CA SER A 68 15.85 -6.08 -11.00
C SER A 68 16.49 -5.02 -11.91
N HIS A 69 17.83 -4.97 -12.00
CA HIS A 69 18.55 -4.01 -12.83
C HIS A 69 18.28 -4.19 -14.33
N HIS A 70 18.03 -5.42 -14.78
CA HIS A 70 17.71 -5.71 -16.18
C HIS A 70 16.38 -5.07 -16.60
N TRP A 71 15.46 -4.86 -15.66
CA TRP A 71 14.13 -4.31 -15.89
C TRP A 71 14.06 -2.79 -15.74
N ARG A 72 15.16 -2.13 -15.36
CA ARG A 72 15.22 -0.68 -15.16
C ARG A 72 14.72 0.12 -16.39
N PRO A 73 15.10 -0.20 -17.65
CA PRO A 73 14.59 0.55 -18.79
C PRO A 73 13.08 0.45 -18.95
N LEU A 74 12.48 -0.69 -18.60
CA LEU A 74 11.03 -0.88 -18.62
C LEU A 74 10.34 -0.01 -17.56
N PHE A 75 10.86 0.01 -16.33
CA PHE A 75 10.32 0.85 -15.26
C PHE A 75 10.43 2.35 -15.59
N LEU A 76 11.50 2.79 -16.25
CA LEU A 76 11.61 4.17 -16.74
C LEU A 76 10.56 4.48 -17.83
N HIS A 77 10.21 3.51 -18.66
CA HIS A 77 9.14 3.68 -19.64
C HIS A 77 7.76 3.76 -18.98
N PHE A 78 7.51 2.99 -17.91
CA PHE A 78 6.30 3.10 -17.10
C PHE A 78 6.21 4.44 -16.36
N ASP A 79 7.32 4.95 -15.82
CA ASP A 79 7.41 6.29 -15.24
C ASP A 79 7.02 7.37 -16.27
N LYS A 80 7.52 7.26 -17.51
CA LYS A 80 7.10 8.14 -18.61
C LYS A 80 5.59 8.06 -18.87
N TYR A 81 5.01 6.86 -18.84
CA TYR A 81 3.57 6.69 -19.00
C TYR A 81 2.80 7.40 -17.87
N PHE A 82 3.18 7.20 -16.60
CA PHE A 82 2.53 7.85 -15.47
C PHE A 82 2.63 9.38 -15.54
N LYS A 83 3.80 9.92 -15.93
CA LYS A 83 3.97 11.37 -16.13
C LYS A 83 3.10 11.93 -17.25
N THR A 84 2.91 11.16 -18.32
CA THR A 84 2.15 11.61 -19.50
C THR A 84 0.64 11.58 -19.25
N PHE A 85 0.13 10.54 -18.58
CA PHE A 85 -1.31 10.30 -18.49
C PHE A 85 -1.92 10.52 -17.09
N LEU A 86 -1.13 10.52 -16.02
CA LEU A 86 -1.64 10.60 -14.64
C LEU A 86 -1.24 11.90 -13.94
N SER A 87 -0.03 12.40 -14.15
CA SER A 87 0.51 13.54 -13.37
C SER A 87 -0.22 14.87 -13.58
N THR A 88 -1.01 15.02 -14.63
CA THR A 88 -1.78 16.24 -14.92
C THR A 88 -3.26 16.13 -14.60
N ARG A 89 -3.74 14.96 -14.15
CA ARG A 89 -5.17 14.75 -13.94
C ARG A 89 -5.64 15.35 -12.62
N ASN A 90 -6.74 16.09 -12.66
CA ASN A 90 -7.30 16.76 -11.50
C ASN A 90 -7.95 15.79 -10.52
N ASP A 91 -8.53 14.70 -11.03
CA ASP A 91 -9.14 13.62 -10.26
C ASP A 91 -8.14 12.93 -9.32
N LEU A 92 -6.91 12.67 -9.77
CA LEU A 92 -5.86 12.06 -8.97
C LEU A 92 -5.09 13.06 -8.11
N LEU A 93 -4.98 14.31 -8.56
CA LEU A 93 -4.35 15.39 -7.79
C LEU A 93 -5.26 15.94 -6.68
N LEU A 94 -6.56 15.61 -6.71
CA LEU A 94 -7.58 16.14 -5.80
C LEU A 94 -7.56 17.69 -5.78
N SER A 95 -7.38 18.28 -6.96
CA SER A 95 -7.32 19.75 -7.14
C SER A 95 -8.69 20.39 -6.87
N ASP A 96 -8.87 21.69 -7.08
CA ASP A 96 -10.22 22.29 -6.97
C ASP A 96 -11.13 21.90 -8.15
N LYS A 97 -10.52 21.39 -9.23
CA LYS A 97 -11.14 21.11 -10.51
C LYS A 97 -11.30 19.60 -10.77
N ILE A 98 -11.57 18.84 -9.70
CA ILE A 98 -11.60 17.36 -9.67
C ILE A 98 -12.46 16.74 -10.78
N LEU A 99 -13.51 17.44 -11.21
CA LEU A 99 -14.47 16.94 -12.21
C LEU A 99 -14.24 17.49 -13.63
N GLU A 100 -13.16 18.25 -13.87
CA GLU A 100 -12.88 18.93 -15.15
C GLU A 100 -11.89 18.17 -16.04
N ASP A 101 -11.64 16.88 -15.80
CA ASP A 101 -10.78 16.06 -16.66
C ASP A 101 -11.54 15.60 -17.91
N GLU A 102 -11.12 16.10 -19.07
CA GLU A 102 -11.73 15.77 -20.37
C GLU A 102 -11.35 14.37 -20.87
N ASP A 103 -10.13 13.90 -20.55
CA ASP A 103 -9.64 12.61 -21.02
C ASP A 103 -10.11 11.46 -20.12
N PRO A 104 -10.56 10.33 -20.70
CA PRO A 104 -11.00 9.18 -19.91
C PRO A 104 -9.84 8.56 -19.12
N PHE A 105 -10.15 8.07 -17.92
CA PHE A 105 -9.16 7.41 -17.07
C PHE A 105 -8.63 6.12 -17.73
N PRO A 106 -7.30 5.97 -17.92
CA PRO A 106 -6.73 4.87 -18.71
C PRO A 106 -6.57 3.58 -17.89
N LYS A 107 -7.70 3.07 -17.34
CA LYS A 107 -7.75 1.93 -16.41
C LYS A 107 -7.04 0.68 -16.96
N TYR A 108 -7.37 0.27 -18.18
CA TYR A 108 -6.86 -1.00 -18.73
C TYR A 108 -5.33 -1.02 -18.83
N SER A 109 -4.74 0.01 -19.47
CA SER A 109 -3.30 0.14 -19.62
C SER A 109 -2.59 0.22 -18.26
N LEU A 110 -3.17 0.96 -17.31
CA LEU A 110 -2.64 1.07 -15.96
C LEU A 110 -2.61 -0.28 -15.23
N LEU A 111 -3.69 -1.06 -15.28
CA LEU A 111 -3.75 -2.39 -14.67
C LEU A 111 -2.72 -3.35 -15.31
N GLN A 112 -2.48 -3.28 -16.63
CA GLN A 112 -1.44 -4.09 -17.27
C GLN A 112 -0.04 -3.69 -16.78
N ILE A 113 0.24 -2.39 -16.66
CA ILE A 113 1.52 -1.89 -16.14
C ILE A 113 1.75 -2.40 -14.71
N LEU A 114 0.78 -2.20 -13.81
CA LEU A 114 0.89 -2.62 -12.41
C LEU A 114 1.06 -4.14 -12.28
N ARG A 115 0.31 -4.93 -13.04
CA ARG A 115 0.48 -6.39 -13.06
C ARG A 115 1.89 -6.80 -13.46
N VAL A 116 2.43 -6.23 -14.54
CA VAL A 116 3.79 -6.55 -15.00
C VAL A 116 4.84 -6.10 -13.98
N MET A 117 4.66 -4.93 -13.37
CA MET A 117 5.52 -4.46 -12.28
C MET A 117 5.51 -5.43 -11.10
N GLN A 118 4.34 -5.83 -10.62
CA GLN A 118 4.17 -6.78 -9.53
C GLN A 118 4.91 -8.10 -9.84
N ILE A 119 4.64 -8.71 -11.00
CA ILE A 119 5.26 -9.98 -11.42
C ILE A 119 6.80 -9.86 -11.41
N ILE A 120 7.35 -8.77 -11.95
CA ILE A 120 8.80 -8.54 -11.97
C ILE A 120 9.35 -8.41 -10.55
N LEU A 121 8.69 -7.62 -9.69
CA LEU A 121 9.13 -7.36 -8.32
C LEU A 121 9.09 -8.63 -7.46
N GLU A 122 8.07 -9.47 -7.62
CA GLU A 122 7.95 -10.74 -6.89
C GLU A 122 9.07 -11.73 -7.24
N ASN A 123 9.49 -11.75 -8.51
CA ASN A 123 10.51 -12.68 -9.01
C ASN A 123 11.95 -12.15 -8.94
N CYS A 124 12.14 -10.87 -8.58
CA CYS A 124 13.46 -10.25 -8.42
C CYS A 124 13.86 -10.10 -6.94
N PRO A 125 14.86 -10.85 -6.43
CA PRO A 125 15.28 -10.79 -5.02
C PRO A 125 16.14 -9.56 -4.70
N ASN A 126 16.77 -8.94 -5.69
CA ASN A 126 17.65 -7.79 -5.55
C ASN A 126 16.94 -6.47 -5.89
N LYS A 127 15.76 -6.24 -5.29
CA LYS A 127 15.01 -4.99 -5.45
C LYS A 127 15.87 -3.78 -5.08
N SER A 128 16.03 -2.85 -6.00
CA SER A 128 16.61 -1.53 -5.73
C SER A 128 15.50 -0.56 -5.29
N THR A 129 15.89 0.61 -4.80
CA THR A 129 14.95 1.73 -4.65
C THR A 129 14.25 1.99 -5.99
N PHE A 130 12.93 2.12 -5.94
CA PHE A 130 12.09 2.38 -7.10
C PHE A 130 11.88 3.89 -7.21
N ASP A 131 12.46 4.52 -8.24
CA ASP A 131 12.44 5.98 -8.41
C ASP A 131 11.04 6.54 -8.73
N GLY A 132 10.05 5.67 -9.02
CA GLY A 132 8.68 6.05 -9.37
C GLY A 132 7.67 5.99 -8.21
N LEU A 133 8.12 5.88 -6.95
CA LEU A 133 7.21 5.76 -5.78
C LEU A 133 6.21 6.92 -5.67
N GLU A 134 6.57 8.12 -6.08
CA GLU A 134 5.68 9.29 -6.07
C GLU A 134 4.41 9.08 -6.90
N HIS A 135 4.49 8.29 -7.98
CA HIS A 135 3.31 7.99 -8.80
C HIS A 135 2.28 7.16 -8.05
N PHE A 136 2.69 6.36 -7.07
CA PHE A 136 1.75 5.59 -6.25
C PHE A 136 0.84 6.48 -5.42
N LYS A 137 1.22 7.70 -5.04
CA LYS A 137 0.30 8.65 -4.39
C LYS A 137 -0.91 8.96 -5.26
N LEU A 138 -0.68 9.18 -6.56
CA LEU A 138 -1.74 9.41 -7.54
C LEU A 138 -2.61 8.16 -7.70
N LEU A 139 -1.99 6.98 -7.79
CA LEU A 139 -2.73 5.72 -7.90
C LEU A 139 -3.60 5.44 -6.68
N LEU A 140 -3.09 5.72 -5.48
CA LEU A 140 -3.83 5.56 -4.23
C LEU A 140 -5.00 6.56 -4.10
N ALA A 141 -4.98 7.67 -4.83
CA ALA A 141 -6.06 8.65 -4.91
C ALA A 141 -7.18 8.22 -5.87
N SER A 142 -6.98 7.18 -6.69
CA SER A 142 -8.02 6.61 -7.56
C SER A 142 -9.27 6.20 -6.76
N THR A 143 -10.45 6.40 -7.35
CA THR A 143 -11.72 5.89 -6.82
C THR A 143 -12.02 4.46 -7.28
N ASP A 144 -11.30 3.96 -8.29
CA ASP A 144 -11.46 2.59 -8.76
C ASP A 144 -10.78 1.58 -7.80
N PRO A 145 -11.51 0.64 -7.20
CA PRO A 145 -10.96 -0.30 -6.23
C PRO A 145 -9.97 -1.31 -6.85
N GLU A 146 -10.11 -1.66 -8.13
CA GLU A 146 -9.16 -2.57 -8.80
C GLU A 146 -7.79 -1.90 -8.97
N VAL A 147 -7.78 -0.59 -9.27
CA VAL A 147 -6.54 0.20 -9.36
C VAL A 147 -5.86 0.29 -8.00
N LEU A 148 -6.62 0.54 -6.93
CA LEU A 148 -6.09 0.59 -5.56
C LEU A 148 -5.47 -0.74 -5.14
N ILE A 149 -6.18 -1.85 -5.38
CA ILE A 149 -5.67 -3.19 -5.07
C ILE A 149 -4.39 -3.46 -5.85
N ALA A 150 -4.38 -3.26 -7.17
CA ALA A 150 -3.20 -3.50 -8.01
C ALA A 150 -2.00 -2.63 -7.60
N ALA A 151 -2.24 -1.37 -7.20
CA ALA A 151 -1.20 -0.48 -6.72
C ALA A 151 -0.62 -0.99 -5.38
N LEU A 152 -1.48 -1.36 -4.44
CA LEU A 152 -1.07 -1.86 -3.13
C LEU A 152 -0.37 -3.23 -3.22
N GLU A 153 -0.80 -4.11 -4.12
CA GLU A 153 -0.13 -5.38 -4.40
C GLU A 153 1.25 -5.17 -5.00
N THR A 154 1.39 -4.19 -5.91
CA THR A 154 2.69 -3.82 -6.48
C THR A 154 3.62 -3.25 -5.39
N LEU A 155 3.10 -2.40 -4.49
CA LEU A 155 3.87 -1.90 -3.34
C LEU A 155 4.23 -3.03 -2.38
N SER A 156 3.31 -3.96 -2.10
CA SER A 156 3.57 -5.13 -1.26
C SER A 156 4.67 -5.99 -1.87
N ALA A 157 4.60 -6.25 -3.19
CA ALA A 157 5.65 -6.92 -3.93
C ALA A 157 6.99 -6.16 -3.85
N LEU A 158 7.00 -4.83 -3.78
CA LEU A 158 8.23 -4.04 -3.61
C LEU A 158 8.83 -4.22 -2.22
N VAL A 159 8.04 -4.07 -1.15
CA VAL A 159 8.54 -4.09 0.24
C VAL A 159 8.74 -5.49 0.80
N LYS A 160 8.09 -6.52 0.21
CA LYS A 160 8.17 -7.91 0.67
C LYS A 160 9.62 -8.38 0.82
N ILE A 161 9.99 -8.70 2.04
CA ILE A 161 11.32 -9.19 2.40
C ILE A 161 11.46 -10.63 1.88
N SER A 162 12.37 -10.86 0.94
CA SER A 162 12.70 -12.23 0.52
C SER A 162 13.38 -12.95 1.69
N SER A 163 12.90 -14.15 2.04
CA SER A 163 13.42 -14.98 3.15
C SER A 163 14.94 -15.15 3.14
N SER A 164 15.57 -15.10 1.96
CA SER A 164 17.03 -15.15 1.79
C SER A 164 17.81 -13.95 2.35
N LYS A 165 17.15 -12.84 2.69
CA LYS A 165 17.77 -11.61 3.24
C LYS A 165 17.59 -11.46 4.75
N LEU A 166 16.80 -12.31 5.40
CA LEU A 166 16.55 -12.23 6.85
C LEU A 166 17.84 -12.34 7.69
N HIS A 167 18.86 -13.05 7.19
CA HIS A 167 20.14 -13.24 7.87
C HIS A 167 21.29 -12.34 7.40
N ARG A 168 21.08 -11.51 6.37
CA ARG A 168 22.16 -10.73 5.76
C ARG A 168 21.66 -9.35 5.44
N SER A 169 21.91 -8.39 6.33
CA SER A 169 21.87 -6.91 6.17
C SER A 169 21.49 -6.46 4.75
N GLY A 170 20.24 -6.72 4.39
CA GLY A 170 19.68 -6.37 3.10
C GLY A 170 19.07 -5.00 3.30
N LYS A 171 19.42 -4.04 2.45
CA LYS A 171 18.79 -2.73 2.47
C LYS A 171 17.27 -2.92 2.41
N LEU A 172 16.60 -2.68 3.52
CA LEU A 172 15.14 -2.69 3.57
C LEU A 172 14.64 -1.50 2.74
N ILE A 173 13.51 -1.68 2.07
CA ILE A 173 12.95 -0.64 1.19
C ILE A 173 11.88 0.10 1.98
N GLY A 174 12.02 1.42 2.03
CA GLY A 174 11.02 2.32 2.57
C GLY A 174 10.11 2.87 1.47
N CYS A 175 8.84 3.09 1.81
CA CYS A 175 7.85 3.76 0.98
C CYS A 175 7.78 5.27 1.25
N GLY A 176 8.48 5.76 2.28
CA GLY A 176 8.75 7.16 2.59
C GLY A 176 7.56 8.08 2.39
N SER A 177 7.55 8.76 1.25
CA SER A 177 6.56 9.76 0.89
C SER A 177 5.13 9.22 0.74
N VAL A 178 4.97 7.91 0.54
CA VAL A 178 3.69 7.22 0.37
C VAL A 178 3.11 6.75 1.72
N ASN A 179 3.91 6.75 2.80
CA ASN A 179 3.49 6.21 4.10
C ASN A 179 2.26 6.92 4.69
N SER A 180 2.17 8.25 4.59
CA SER A 180 1.01 9.01 5.07
C SER A 180 -0.29 8.65 4.33
N PHE A 181 -0.20 8.33 3.04
CA PHE A 181 -1.32 7.86 2.22
C PHE A 181 -1.73 6.45 2.64
N LEU A 182 -0.76 5.55 2.80
CA LEU A 182 -1.03 4.19 3.27
C LEU A 182 -1.63 4.20 4.68
N LEU A 183 -1.16 5.09 5.55
CA LEU A 183 -1.68 5.23 6.91
C LEU A 183 -3.13 5.70 6.90
N SER A 184 -3.45 6.71 6.08
CA SER A 184 -4.83 7.18 5.91
C SER A 184 -5.74 6.07 5.37
N ILE A 185 -5.25 5.22 4.45
CA ILE A 185 -6.00 4.05 3.94
C ILE A 185 -6.19 2.99 5.01
N ALA A 186 -5.15 2.65 5.77
CA ALA A 186 -5.21 1.66 6.85
C ALA A 186 -6.13 2.13 7.99
N GLN A 187 -6.20 3.43 8.23
CA GLN A 187 -7.07 4.07 9.23
C GLN A 187 -8.54 4.17 8.81
N GLY A 188 -8.91 3.69 7.62
CA GLY A 188 -10.24 3.92 7.09
C GLY A 188 -11.38 3.39 7.97
N TRP A 189 -11.13 2.34 8.76
CA TRP A 189 -12.15 1.56 9.48
C TRP A 189 -11.82 1.45 10.97
N GLY A 190 -12.73 1.95 11.83
CA GLY A 190 -12.86 1.48 13.21
C GLY A 190 -11.96 2.11 14.27
N SER A 191 -12.22 3.38 14.61
CA SER A 191 -12.14 3.80 16.02
C SER A 191 -13.57 3.96 16.55
N LYS A 192 -13.76 3.81 17.87
CA LYS A 192 -15.08 3.84 18.56
C LYS A 192 -15.89 5.11 18.26
N GLU A 193 -15.22 6.18 17.83
CA GLU A 193 -15.78 7.49 17.54
C GLU A 193 -16.11 7.69 16.04
N GLU A 194 -15.57 6.85 15.14
CA GLU A 194 -15.52 7.15 13.69
C GLU A 194 -16.14 6.09 12.75
N GLY A 195 -16.65 4.96 13.25
CA GLY A 195 -17.41 4.01 12.42
C GLY A 195 -17.37 2.54 12.87
N LEU A 196 -17.82 1.63 11.99
CA LEU A 196 -17.80 0.19 12.22
C LEU A 196 -16.35 -0.34 12.27
N GLY A 197 -16.10 -1.28 13.18
CA GLY A 197 -14.80 -1.97 13.32
C GLY A 197 -14.46 -2.87 12.11
N LEU A 198 -13.17 -3.01 11.83
CA LEU A 198 -12.67 -3.79 10.69
C LEU A 198 -13.14 -5.25 10.72
N TYR A 199 -13.10 -5.89 11.89
CA TYR A 199 -13.55 -7.27 12.05
C TYR A 199 -15.05 -7.40 11.78
N SER A 200 -15.87 -6.51 12.35
CA SER A 200 -17.33 -6.53 12.18
C SER A 200 -17.72 -6.46 10.70
N CYS A 201 -17.03 -5.63 9.92
CA CYS A 201 -17.32 -5.51 8.50
C CYS A 201 -16.84 -6.70 7.65
N VAL A 202 -15.69 -7.31 7.98
CA VAL A 202 -15.22 -8.53 7.32
C VAL A 202 -16.22 -9.66 7.57
N VAL A 203 -16.65 -9.83 8.82
CA VAL A 203 -17.65 -10.84 9.21
C VAL A 203 -19.02 -10.56 8.58
N ALA A 204 -19.47 -9.31 8.58
CA ALA A 204 -20.74 -8.94 7.96
C ALA A 204 -20.74 -9.24 6.45
N ASN A 205 -19.61 -9.06 5.77
CA ASN A 205 -19.50 -9.39 4.35
C ASN A 205 -19.55 -10.90 4.07
N GLU A 206 -18.94 -11.73 4.92
CA GLU A 206 -18.97 -13.19 4.75
C GLU A 206 -20.36 -13.77 5.01
N ARG A 207 -21.04 -13.30 6.06
CA ARG A 207 -22.41 -13.76 6.34
C ARG A 207 -23.39 -13.43 5.21
N ASN A 208 -23.22 -12.28 4.55
CA ASN A 208 -24.01 -11.91 3.38
C ASN A 208 -23.76 -12.84 2.15
N GLN A 209 -22.60 -13.49 2.06
CA GLN A 209 -22.33 -14.48 1.01
C GLN A 209 -23.09 -15.78 1.26
N GLU A 210 -23.18 -16.22 2.52
CA GLU A 210 -23.95 -17.40 2.91
C GLU A 210 -25.46 -17.17 2.82
N GLU A 211 -25.93 -15.95 3.11
CA GLU A 211 -27.36 -15.57 3.00
C GLU A 211 -27.84 -15.34 1.56
N GLY A 212 -26.95 -15.08 0.61
CA GLY A 212 -27.28 -15.14 -0.82
C GLY A 212 -27.77 -16.53 -1.27
N LEU A 213 -27.65 -17.54 -0.40
CA LEU A 213 -28.11 -18.91 -0.60
C LEU A 213 -29.30 -19.28 0.32
N THR A 214 -29.80 -18.39 1.18
CA THR A 214 -30.93 -18.66 2.09
C THR A 214 -32.19 -17.91 1.65
N ILE A 215 -33.31 -18.65 1.51
CA ILE A 215 -34.59 -18.14 0.98
C ILE A 215 -35.40 -17.39 2.07
N PHE A 216 -34.97 -17.40 3.33
CA PHE A 216 -35.69 -16.82 4.46
C PHE A 216 -34.76 -16.02 5.39
N PRO A 217 -34.77 -14.67 5.33
CA PRO A 217 -34.06 -13.84 6.29
C PRO A 217 -34.80 -13.87 7.64
N SER A 218 -34.07 -14.03 8.75
CA SER A 218 -34.65 -13.93 10.10
C SER A 218 -34.68 -12.47 10.58
N ASP A 219 -35.87 -11.98 10.96
CA ASP A 219 -36.14 -10.56 11.28
C ASP A 219 -35.31 -9.94 12.43
N LEU A 220 -34.81 -10.77 13.36
CA LEU A 220 -33.97 -10.31 14.49
C LEU A 220 -32.55 -9.90 14.06
N ASP A 221 -32.04 -10.46 12.97
CA ASP A 221 -30.68 -10.21 12.47
C ASP A 221 -30.61 -8.96 11.57
N ASN A 222 -31.76 -8.58 10.98
CA ASN A 222 -31.87 -7.39 10.12
C ASN A 222 -31.70 -6.07 10.89
N ASN A 223 -32.20 -5.97 12.12
CA ASN A 223 -32.07 -4.73 12.92
C ASN A 223 -30.62 -4.44 13.35
N HIS A 224 -29.85 -5.48 13.67
CA HIS A 224 -28.42 -5.33 14.00
C HIS A 224 -27.60 -4.99 12.77
N LYS A 225 -27.87 -5.65 11.63
CA LYS A 225 -27.27 -5.29 10.34
C LYS A 225 -27.55 -3.83 9.99
N GLU A 226 -28.80 -3.38 10.06
CA GLU A 226 -29.13 -2.00 9.69
C GLU A 226 -28.44 -0.95 10.58
N ALA A 227 -28.32 -1.22 11.89
CA ALA A 227 -27.57 -0.36 12.80
C ALA A 227 -26.05 -0.34 12.49
N ASP A 228 -25.47 -1.51 12.21
CA ASP A 228 -24.08 -1.64 11.82
C ASP A 228 -23.81 -0.89 10.51
N PHE A 229 -24.58 -1.18 9.45
CA PHE A 229 -24.46 -0.51 8.15
C PHE A 229 -24.58 1.01 8.26
N ARG A 230 -25.47 1.54 9.11
CA ARG A 230 -25.58 2.99 9.39
C ARG A 230 -24.31 3.55 10.02
N ILE A 231 -23.70 2.83 10.96
CA ILE A 231 -22.46 3.27 11.63
C ILE A 231 -21.28 3.25 10.65
N GLY A 232 -21.11 2.21 9.84
CA GLY A 232 -20.00 2.12 8.87
C GLY A 232 -20.15 3.01 7.65
N SER A 233 -21.39 3.34 7.27
CA SER A 233 -21.67 4.25 6.16
C SER A 233 -21.76 5.73 6.56
N THR A 234 -21.53 6.06 7.83
CA THR A 234 -21.43 7.43 8.28
C THR A 234 -19.99 7.90 8.18
N VAL A 235 -19.74 8.96 7.43
CA VAL A 235 -18.43 9.63 7.44
C VAL A 235 -18.34 10.49 8.69
N TYR A 236 -17.35 10.23 9.53
CA TYR A 236 -16.93 11.14 10.60
C TYR A 236 -15.49 11.58 10.31
N PHE A 237 -15.26 12.89 10.19
CA PHE A 237 -13.96 13.42 9.86
C PHE A 237 -13.68 14.73 10.60
N GLU A 238 -12.66 14.72 11.46
CA GLU A 238 -12.24 15.88 12.25
C GLU A 238 -11.26 16.77 11.46
N LEU A 239 -11.66 17.99 11.09
CA LEU A 239 -10.76 18.99 10.54
C LEU A 239 -9.97 19.63 11.69
N ARG A 240 -8.85 19.00 12.04
CA ARG A 240 -7.84 19.66 12.86
C ARG A 240 -7.13 20.71 12.01
N GLY A 241 -7.43 21.98 12.28
CA GLY A 241 -6.74 23.10 11.67
C GLY A 241 -5.25 23.04 12.04
N HIS A 242 -4.40 22.76 11.06
CA HIS A 242 -2.97 22.94 11.21
C HIS A 242 -2.68 24.45 11.22
N SER A 243 -2.70 25.06 12.40
CA SER A 243 -1.96 26.32 12.58
C SER A 243 -0.48 25.96 12.44
N ALA A 244 0.04 26.11 11.23
CA ALA A 244 1.48 26.11 11.00
C ALA A 244 2.10 27.20 11.89
N GLN A 245 3.17 26.80 12.58
CA GLN A 245 4.01 27.64 13.40
C GLN A 245 4.48 28.88 12.62
N SER A 246 3.79 30.00 12.78
CA SER A 246 4.32 31.33 12.46
C SER A 246 4.77 31.95 13.77
N ILE A 247 6.03 31.74 14.12
CA ILE A 247 6.73 32.55 15.11
C ILE A 247 6.82 33.96 14.53
N HIS A 248 5.89 34.87 14.89
CA HIS A 248 6.16 36.32 14.94
C HIS A 248 5.15 37.03 15.86
N HIS A 249 5.68 37.42 17.03
CA HIS A 249 5.28 38.47 17.98
C HIS A 249 3.85 39.05 17.97
N GLY A 250 3.17 38.84 19.11
CA GLY A 250 2.46 39.89 19.83
C GLY A 250 1.02 40.16 19.40
N THR A 251 0.05 39.55 20.10
CA THR A 251 -0.89 40.21 21.03
C THR A 251 -1.96 39.19 21.41
N SER A 252 -2.19 39.04 22.70
CA SER A 252 -3.12 38.13 23.33
C SER A 252 -4.55 38.31 22.82
N SER A 253 -5.09 37.31 22.12
CA SER A 253 -6.52 36.99 22.16
C SER A 253 -6.70 35.50 21.88
N ALA A 254 -7.39 34.82 22.80
CA ALA A 254 -7.69 33.41 22.73
C ALA A 254 -8.55 33.11 21.49
N SER A 255 -7.94 32.59 20.44
CA SER A 255 -8.67 31.90 19.37
C SER A 255 -8.76 30.43 19.76
N SER A 256 -9.90 30.05 20.31
CA SER A 256 -10.29 28.65 20.45
C SER A 256 -10.06 27.94 19.11
N SER A 257 -9.19 26.93 19.10
CA SER A 257 -9.04 25.99 17.99
C SER A 257 -10.40 25.37 17.70
N SER A 258 -11.14 25.94 16.74
CA SER A 258 -12.44 25.39 16.33
C SER A 258 -12.17 24.16 15.47
N SER A 259 -12.00 23.01 16.12
CA SER A 259 -12.09 21.72 15.44
C SER A 259 -13.48 21.63 14.82
N ARG A 260 -13.55 21.47 13.49
CA ARG A 260 -14.81 21.32 12.75
C ARG A 260 -14.94 19.86 12.34
N VAL A 261 -16.05 19.24 12.68
CA VAL A 261 -16.32 17.84 12.33
C VAL A 261 -17.23 17.81 11.11
N ILE A 262 -16.82 17.07 10.08
CA ILE A 262 -17.71 16.66 8.97
C ILE A 262 -18.38 15.36 9.40
N GLN A 263 -19.71 15.37 9.46
CA GLN A 263 -20.50 14.18 9.69
C GLN A 263 -21.51 14.02 8.55
N ILE A 264 -21.40 12.94 7.80
CA ILE A 264 -22.30 12.61 6.69
C ILE A 264 -22.90 11.23 6.95
N PRO A 265 -24.12 11.15 7.48
CA PRO A 265 -24.79 9.87 7.72
C PRO A 265 -25.25 9.23 6.41
N ASP A 266 -25.38 7.91 6.42
CA ASP A 266 -26.01 7.12 5.35
C ASP A 266 -25.41 7.37 3.94
N LEU A 267 -24.09 7.57 3.86
CA LEU A 267 -23.43 7.89 2.60
C LEU A 267 -23.64 6.79 1.54
N HIS A 268 -23.78 5.53 1.98
CA HIS A 268 -24.06 4.39 1.11
C HIS A 268 -25.35 4.51 0.27
N LEU A 269 -26.30 5.38 0.66
CA LEU A 269 -27.55 5.64 -0.08
C LEU A 269 -27.38 6.69 -1.18
N ARG A 270 -26.27 7.44 -1.17
CA ARG A 270 -25.98 8.50 -2.15
C ARG A 270 -25.67 7.88 -3.51
N LYS A 271 -26.26 8.45 -4.56
CA LYS A 271 -26.12 7.95 -5.94
C LYS A 271 -24.93 8.59 -6.66
N GLU A 272 -24.44 9.69 -6.14
CA GLU A 272 -23.30 10.43 -6.67
C GLU A 272 -22.01 9.62 -6.54
N ASP A 273 -21.05 9.88 -7.43
CA ASP A 273 -19.73 9.28 -7.39
C ASP A 273 -18.88 9.86 -6.25
N ASP A 274 -17.89 9.09 -5.77
CA ASP A 274 -17.01 9.47 -4.65
C ASP A 274 -16.34 10.85 -4.84
N LEU A 275 -15.94 11.19 -6.07
CA LEU A 275 -15.32 12.49 -6.38
C LEU A 275 -16.31 13.65 -6.32
N VAL A 276 -17.58 13.40 -6.67
CA VAL A 276 -18.65 14.40 -6.57
C VAL A 276 -18.95 14.66 -5.10
N LEU A 277 -19.08 13.60 -4.29
CA LEU A 277 -19.27 13.69 -2.85
C LEU A 277 -18.10 14.42 -2.17
N LEU A 278 -16.86 14.13 -2.58
CA LEU A 278 -15.68 14.85 -2.09
C LEU A 278 -15.73 16.33 -2.46
N LYS A 279 -16.09 16.67 -3.71
CA LYS A 279 -16.20 18.06 -4.16
C LYS A 279 -17.23 18.84 -3.35
N GLU A 280 -18.42 18.26 -3.12
CA GLU A 280 -19.44 18.84 -2.23
C GLU A 280 -18.86 19.13 -0.84
N CYS A 281 -18.10 18.18 -0.27
CA CYS A 281 -17.46 18.39 1.03
C CYS A 281 -16.41 19.51 1.00
N ILE A 282 -15.59 19.59 -0.05
CA ILE A 282 -14.58 20.64 -0.20
C ILE A 282 -15.25 22.02 -0.24
N GLU A 283 -16.33 22.17 -1.01
CA GLU A 283 -17.05 23.42 -1.17
C GLU A 283 -17.83 23.82 0.10
N HIS A 284 -18.48 22.86 0.77
CA HIS A 284 -19.28 23.16 1.96
C HIS A 284 -18.44 23.42 3.21
N TYR A 285 -17.32 22.70 3.38
CA TYR A 285 -16.51 22.75 4.60
C TYR A 285 -15.16 23.45 4.44
N ASN A 286 -14.81 23.91 3.23
CA ASN A 286 -13.51 24.53 2.89
C ASN A 286 -12.33 23.63 3.28
N VAL A 287 -12.34 22.38 2.81
CA VAL A 287 -11.34 21.37 3.16
C VAL A 287 -9.97 21.71 2.52
N PRO A 288 -8.89 21.84 3.31
CA PRO A 288 -7.57 22.14 2.78
C PRO A 288 -7.00 20.97 1.94
N PRO A 289 -6.15 21.23 0.93
CA PRO A 289 -5.59 20.20 0.05
C PRO A 289 -4.98 19.00 0.77
N ASP A 290 -4.25 19.24 1.86
CA ASP A 290 -3.54 18.19 2.62
C ASP A 290 -4.50 17.17 3.26
N LEU A 291 -5.75 17.54 3.53
CA LEU A 291 -6.76 16.66 4.14
C LEU A 291 -7.67 15.98 3.12
N ARG A 292 -7.64 16.41 1.84
CA ARG A 292 -8.56 15.89 0.81
C ARG A 292 -8.42 14.40 0.58
N PHE A 293 -7.19 13.89 0.60
CA PHE A 293 -6.93 12.47 0.44
C PHE A 293 -7.49 11.63 1.60
N SER A 294 -7.28 12.08 2.84
CA SER A 294 -7.78 11.38 4.03
C SER A 294 -9.31 11.40 4.06
N LEU A 295 -9.93 12.54 3.71
CA LEU A 295 -11.38 12.66 3.57
C LEU A 295 -11.92 11.76 2.45
N LEU A 296 -11.31 11.77 1.26
CA LEU A 296 -11.68 10.88 0.16
C LEU A 296 -11.64 9.42 0.59
N THR A 297 -10.63 9.06 1.38
CA THR A 297 -10.51 7.71 1.92
C THR A 297 -11.71 7.35 2.79
N ARG A 298 -12.13 8.22 3.71
CA ARG A 298 -13.35 8.00 4.52
C ARG A 298 -14.62 7.94 3.67
N VAL A 299 -14.76 8.81 2.67
CA VAL A 299 -15.88 8.81 1.72
C VAL A 299 -15.96 7.47 0.98
N ARG A 300 -14.87 7.01 0.38
CA ARG A 300 -14.79 5.73 -0.35
C ARG A 300 -15.21 4.55 0.53
N TYR A 301 -14.73 4.52 1.77
CA TYR A 301 -15.04 3.46 2.72
C TYR A 301 -16.51 3.47 3.15
N ALA A 302 -17.07 4.63 3.48
CA ALA A 302 -18.47 4.76 3.85
C ALA A 302 -19.41 4.46 2.66
N HIS A 303 -19.02 4.83 1.44
CA HIS A 303 -19.80 4.57 0.23
C HIS A 303 -19.78 3.09 -0.17
N ALA A 304 -18.67 2.38 0.12
CA ALA A 304 -18.51 0.96 -0.18
C ALA A 304 -19.59 0.06 0.43
N PHE A 305 -20.23 0.48 1.52
CA PHE A 305 -21.34 -0.22 2.17
C PHE A 305 -22.58 -0.38 1.27
N ARG A 306 -22.65 0.32 0.13
CA ARG A 306 -23.70 0.11 -0.88
C ARG A 306 -23.70 -1.29 -1.51
N SER A 307 -22.57 -2.02 -1.41
CA SER A 307 -22.43 -3.36 -1.98
C SER A 307 -21.43 -4.18 -1.18
N SER A 308 -21.83 -5.38 -0.75
CA SER A 308 -20.92 -6.31 -0.07
C SER A 308 -19.67 -6.64 -0.90
N ARG A 309 -19.77 -6.71 -2.23
CA ARG A 309 -18.61 -6.92 -3.11
C ARG A 309 -17.60 -5.77 -2.99
N ILE A 310 -18.07 -4.52 -3.04
CA ILE A 310 -17.22 -3.33 -2.96
C ILE A 310 -16.65 -3.21 -1.54
N CYS A 311 -17.49 -3.43 -0.53
CA CYS A 311 -17.10 -3.48 0.88
C CYS A 311 -15.92 -4.44 1.12
N ARG A 312 -15.97 -5.65 0.55
CA ARG A 312 -14.83 -6.61 0.61
C ARG A 312 -13.57 -6.10 -0.09
N SER A 313 -13.71 -5.48 -1.27
CA SER A 313 -12.57 -4.87 -1.95
C SER A 313 -11.89 -3.83 -1.06
N TYR A 314 -12.68 -3.01 -0.35
CA TYR A 314 -12.14 -2.01 0.57
C TYR A 314 -11.54 -2.61 1.85
N SER A 315 -12.11 -3.69 2.40
CA SER A 315 -11.45 -4.44 3.49
C SER A 315 -10.08 -4.98 3.04
N ARG A 316 -9.98 -5.52 1.82
CA ARG A 316 -8.70 -5.97 1.24
C ARG A 316 -7.71 -4.81 1.04
N ILE A 317 -8.18 -3.67 0.53
CA ILE A 317 -7.38 -2.44 0.38
C ILE A 317 -6.80 -2.01 1.72
N CYS A 318 -7.62 -1.98 2.78
CA CYS A 318 -7.18 -1.64 4.14
C CYS A 318 -6.06 -2.56 4.62
N LEU A 319 -6.26 -3.88 4.50
CA LEU A 319 -5.29 -4.88 4.93
C LEU A 319 -3.99 -4.82 4.12
N LEU A 320 -4.07 -4.64 2.80
CA LEU A 320 -2.90 -4.50 1.95
C LEU A 320 -2.09 -3.25 2.30
N ALA A 321 -2.76 -2.10 2.50
CA ALA A 321 -2.10 -0.87 2.91
C ALA A 321 -1.37 -1.03 4.25
N PHE A 322 -2.02 -1.70 5.21
CA PHE A 322 -1.41 -2.02 6.49
C PHE A 322 -0.17 -2.94 6.34
N ILE A 323 -0.25 -3.98 5.52
CA ILE A 323 0.87 -4.89 5.28
C ILE A 323 2.05 -4.17 4.64
N VAL A 324 1.78 -3.29 3.67
CA VAL A 324 2.83 -2.48 3.03
C VAL A 324 3.50 -1.58 4.07
N LEU A 325 2.73 -0.92 4.94
CA LEU A 325 3.28 -0.09 6.02
C LEU A 325 4.20 -0.86 6.95
N VAL A 326 3.75 -2.00 7.47
CA VAL A 326 4.56 -2.78 8.45
C VAL A 326 5.83 -3.33 7.82
N GLN A 327 5.77 -3.71 6.54
CA GLN A 327 6.94 -4.19 5.80
C GLN A 327 7.86 -3.04 5.34
N SER A 328 7.38 -1.79 5.34
CA SER A 328 8.18 -0.62 5.02
C SER A 328 9.16 -0.30 6.14
N SER A 329 10.44 -0.13 5.81
CA SER A 329 11.47 0.07 6.85
C SER A 329 11.42 1.40 7.56
N ASP A 330 10.80 2.39 6.95
CA ASP A 330 10.77 3.78 7.41
C ASP A 330 9.45 4.20 8.08
N ALA A 331 8.45 3.33 8.12
CA ALA A 331 7.14 3.62 8.71
C ALA A 331 7.05 3.29 10.21
N GLN A 332 8.15 2.88 10.85
CA GLN A 332 8.12 2.24 12.17
C GLN A 332 7.73 3.21 13.31
N GLU A 333 8.19 4.46 13.24
CA GLU A 333 7.82 5.50 14.22
C GLU A 333 6.36 5.94 14.05
N GLU A 334 5.92 6.11 12.80
CA GLU A 334 4.53 6.45 12.47
C GLU A 334 3.57 5.34 12.94
N LEU A 335 3.92 4.07 12.70
CA LEU A 335 3.14 2.92 13.18
C LEU A 335 3.09 2.86 14.70
N ALA A 336 4.22 3.06 15.39
CA ALA A 336 4.25 3.08 16.85
C ALA A 336 3.33 4.18 17.42
N SER A 337 3.35 5.37 16.81
CA SER A 337 2.46 6.47 17.20
C SER A 337 0.99 6.15 16.91
N PHE A 338 0.70 5.49 15.79
CA PHE A 338 -0.65 5.07 15.41
C PHE A 338 -1.20 4.08 16.42
N PHE A 339 -0.45 3.04 16.78
CA PHE A 339 -0.89 2.03 17.75
C PHE A 339 -1.01 2.56 19.17
N ALA A 340 -0.22 3.56 19.54
CA ALA A 340 -0.36 4.25 20.82
C ALA A 340 -1.67 5.05 20.90
N ASN A 341 -2.13 5.61 19.78
CA ASN A 341 -3.35 6.40 19.71
C ASN A 341 -4.61 5.54 19.48
N GLU A 342 -4.49 4.41 18.78
CA GLU A 342 -5.60 3.55 18.35
C GLU A 342 -5.37 2.07 18.76
N PRO A 343 -5.37 1.75 20.06
CA PRO A 343 -5.16 0.38 20.54
C PRO A 343 -6.26 -0.59 20.10
N GLU A 344 -7.48 -0.10 19.86
CA GLU A 344 -8.64 -0.88 19.39
C GLU A 344 -8.41 -1.48 18.01
N TYR A 345 -7.75 -0.76 17.10
CA TYR A 345 -7.43 -1.25 15.76
C TYR A 345 -6.54 -2.51 15.83
N THR A 346 -5.60 -2.55 16.77
CA THR A 346 -4.76 -3.74 17.04
C THR A 346 -5.61 -4.93 17.46
N ASN A 347 -6.57 -4.71 18.36
CA ASN A 347 -7.46 -5.76 18.84
C ASN A 347 -8.33 -6.32 17.71
N GLU A 348 -8.82 -5.46 16.82
CA GLU A 348 -9.58 -5.86 15.63
C GLU A 348 -8.73 -6.69 14.66
N LEU A 349 -7.48 -6.30 14.39
CA LEU A 349 -6.53 -7.10 13.60
C LEU A 349 -6.25 -8.47 14.22
N ILE A 350 -6.07 -8.53 15.55
CA ILE A 350 -5.88 -9.79 16.26
C ILE A 350 -7.11 -10.69 16.15
N ARG A 351 -8.32 -10.11 16.24
CA ARG A 351 -9.57 -10.86 16.06
C ARG A 351 -9.66 -11.47 14.67
N ILE A 352 -9.28 -10.72 13.63
CA ILE A 352 -9.22 -11.22 12.24
C ILE A 352 -8.20 -12.35 12.11
N VAL A 353 -7.00 -12.22 12.68
CA VAL A 353 -5.95 -13.25 12.56
C VAL A 353 -6.28 -14.51 13.38
N ARG A 354 -7.02 -14.38 14.49
CA ARG A 354 -7.40 -15.49 15.38
C ARG A 354 -8.74 -16.12 15.04
N SER A 355 -9.57 -15.49 14.20
CA SER A 355 -10.86 -16.07 13.83
C SER A 355 -10.68 -17.28 12.93
N GLU A 356 -11.34 -18.38 13.28
CA GLU A 356 -11.41 -19.61 12.47
C GLU A 356 -12.44 -19.52 11.32
N GLU A 357 -13.16 -18.39 11.21
CA GLU A 357 -14.13 -18.14 10.15
C GLU A 357 -13.43 -18.01 8.79
N PRO A 358 -14.04 -18.50 7.68
CA PRO A 358 -13.44 -18.43 6.35
C PRO A 358 -13.41 -16.98 5.87
N ILE A 359 -12.34 -16.25 6.17
CA ILE A 359 -12.11 -14.91 5.62
C ILE A 359 -11.84 -15.09 4.12
N PRO A 360 -12.48 -14.31 3.23
CA PRO A 360 -12.42 -14.54 1.78
C PRO A 360 -11.04 -14.09 1.28
N GLU A 361 -10.23 -15.06 0.84
CA GLU A 361 -8.97 -14.82 0.13
C GLU A 361 -7.90 -13.91 0.80
N PRO A 362 -7.50 -14.12 2.07
CA PRO A 362 -6.18 -13.68 2.53
C PRO A 362 -5.36 -14.85 3.08
N LEU A 363 -5.48 -16.07 2.54
CA LEU A 363 -4.56 -17.15 2.90
C LEU A 363 -3.08 -16.75 2.65
N GLU A 364 -2.84 -15.84 1.69
CA GLU A 364 -1.51 -15.25 1.46
C GLU A 364 -1.16 -14.08 2.38
N LEU A 365 -2.16 -13.34 2.88
CA LEU A 365 -1.98 -12.16 3.72
C LEU A 365 -1.93 -12.50 5.21
N LEU A 366 -2.57 -13.59 5.65
CA LEU A 366 -2.56 -14.09 7.03
C LEU A 366 -1.15 -14.33 7.58
N PRO A 367 -0.22 -14.98 6.85
CA PRO A 367 1.17 -15.09 7.30
C PRO A 367 1.87 -13.74 7.45
N CYS A 368 1.59 -12.78 6.57
CA CYS A 368 2.15 -11.44 6.64
C CYS A 368 1.57 -10.64 7.81
N LEU A 369 0.26 -10.76 8.07
CA LEU A 369 -0.40 -10.15 9.23
C LEU A 369 0.07 -10.78 10.54
N HIS A 370 0.24 -12.10 10.58
CA HIS A 370 0.80 -12.79 11.73
C HIS A 370 2.24 -12.35 12.01
N TRP A 371 3.07 -12.21 10.97
CA TRP A 371 4.42 -11.65 11.09
C TRP A 371 4.40 -10.20 11.57
N ALA A 372 3.52 -9.37 11.00
CA ALA A 372 3.36 -7.97 11.40
C ALA A 372 2.94 -7.81 12.87
N LEU A 373 1.97 -8.62 13.32
CA LEU A 373 1.56 -8.66 14.73
C LEU A 373 2.67 -9.20 15.62
N SER A 374 3.38 -10.25 15.21
CA SER A 374 4.54 -10.74 15.96
C SER A 374 5.58 -9.63 16.12
N TRP A 375 5.86 -8.85 15.07
CA TRP A 375 6.78 -7.72 15.14
C TRP A 375 6.32 -6.63 16.13
N LEU A 376 5.02 -6.34 16.20
CA LEU A 376 4.46 -5.38 17.17
C LEU A 376 4.57 -5.85 18.63
N TYR A 377 4.39 -7.15 18.88
CA TYR A 377 4.42 -7.74 20.23
C TYR A 377 5.80 -8.24 20.67
N THR A 378 6.72 -8.43 19.75
CA THR A 378 8.14 -8.69 20.03
C THR A 378 8.96 -7.56 19.42
N PRO A 379 9.21 -6.45 20.16
CA PRO A 379 10.20 -5.49 19.73
C PRO A 379 11.51 -6.25 19.50
N PRO A 380 12.31 -5.91 18.46
CA PRO A 380 13.63 -6.48 18.35
C PRO A 380 14.34 -6.18 19.66
N LEU A 381 14.63 -7.23 20.42
CA LEU A 381 15.59 -7.18 21.50
C LEU A 381 16.76 -6.40 20.95
N MET A 382 16.99 -5.21 21.50
CA MET A 382 18.25 -4.51 21.39
C MET A 382 19.30 -5.56 21.66
N ILE A 383 19.97 -6.01 20.60
CA ILE A 383 21.23 -6.71 20.73
C ILE A 383 22.15 -5.63 21.26
N GLU A 384 22.19 -5.49 22.58
CA GLU A 384 23.30 -4.82 23.23
C GLU A 384 24.56 -5.52 22.71
N PRO A 385 25.51 -4.80 22.11
CA PRO A 385 26.82 -5.37 21.88
C PRO A 385 27.41 -5.61 23.27
N GLY A 386 27.38 -6.86 23.71
CA GLY A 386 28.11 -7.32 24.89
C GLY A 386 29.58 -6.92 24.72
N PHE A 387 30.07 -6.17 25.70
CA PHE A 387 31.49 -5.91 25.93
C PHE A 387 32.27 -7.20 26.18
#